data_AF-A0AAU7RGC8-F1
#
_entry.id   AF-A0AAU7RGC8-F1
#
_cell.length_a   1.000
_cell.length_b   1.000
_cell.length_c   1.000
_cell.angle_alpha   90.00
_cell.angle_beta   90.00
_cell.angle_gamma   90.00
#
_symmetry.space_group_name_H-M   'P 1'
#
loop_
_entity.id
_entity.type
_entity.pdbx_description
1 polymer ?
#
loop_
_entity_poly.entity_id
_entity_poly.type
_entity_poly.pdbx_seq_one_letter_code
_entity_poly.pdbx_strand_id
1 'polypeptide(L)'
;MISITEAFCADRLLELAEDEVSPGGNAIRTLIWEKASTSAVSTWSGIQDAYKNWYEIKPSWTRVNQLIEVRNAIAHGLGQLTRIQRNKRASTTTKIALANIDLNGDNIVLEEANLVNVRNACIALISEIDELVQAKTGDIT
;
A
#
# COMPACT_ATOMS: atom_id res chain seq x y z
N MET A 1 -7.55 -8.54 -1.75
CA MET A 1 -6.26 -8.77 -1.06
C MET A 1 -5.41 -7.52 -1.02
N ILE A 2 -5.00 -6.93 -2.14
CA ILE A 2 -4.14 -5.72 -2.14
C ILE A 2 -4.77 -4.58 -1.32
N SER A 3 -6.06 -4.27 -1.50
CA SER A 3 -6.72 -3.23 -0.70
C SER A 3 -6.81 -3.54 0.79
N ILE A 4 -6.81 -4.82 1.17
CA ILE A 4 -6.76 -5.24 2.57
C ILE A 4 -5.34 -5.00 3.11
N THR A 5 -4.31 -5.34 2.33
CA THR A 5 -2.91 -5.03 2.68
C THR A 5 -2.69 -3.54 2.80
N GLU A 6 -3.26 -2.72 1.91
CA GLU A 6 -3.14 -1.25 1.98
C GLU A 6 -3.80 -0.70 3.25
N ALA A 7 -5.00 -1.17 3.58
CA ALA A 7 -5.68 -0.80 4.82
C ALA A 7 -4.89 -1.22 6.05
N PHE A 8 -4.41 -2.47 6.09
CA PHE A 8 -3.54 -2.96 7.16
C PHE A 8 -2.30 -2.07 7.36
N CYS A 9 -1.60 -1.74 6.28
CA CYS A 9 -0.40 -0.89 6.36
C CYS A 9 -0.74 0.50 6.90
N ALA A 10 -1.88 1.07 6.48
CA ALA A 10 -2.35 2.36 6.94
C ALA A 10 -2.71 2.34 8.43
N ASP A 11 -3.55 1.38 8.84
CA ASP A 11 -4.01 1.24 10.23
C ASP A 11 -2.81 1.00 11.16
N ARG A 12 -1.91 0.09 10.79
CA ARG A 12 -0.72 -0.22 11.60
C ARG A 12 0.23 0.97 11.74
N LEU A 13 0.35 1.80 10.71
CA LEU A 13 1.14 3.05 10.78
C LEU A 13 0.50 4.06 11.75
N LEU A 14 -0.83 4.18 11.71
CA LEU A 14 -1.56 5.12 12.56
C LEU A 14 -1.53 4.68 14.01
N GLU A 15 -1.72 3.40 14.30
CA GLU A 15 -1.56 2.84 15.65
C GLU A 15 -0.20 3.21 16.26
N LEU A 16 0.88 2.96 15.50
CA LEU A 16 2.24 3.26 15.93
C LEU A 16 2.46 4.75 16.24
N ALA A 17 1.79 5.63 15.49
CA ALA A 17 1.91 7.07 15.63
C ALA A 17 1.00 7.67 16.72
N GLU A 18 -0.18 7.09 16.96
CA GLU A 18 -1.07 7.54 18.02
C GLU A 18 -0.45 7.35 19.41
N ASP A 19 0.27 6.24 19.61
CA ASP A 19 0.99 5.95 20.86
C ASP A 19 2.06 7.02 21.17
N GLU A 20 2.80 7.47 20.16
CA GLU A 20 3.86 8.47 20.34
C GLU A 20 3.33 9.90 20.46
N VAL A 21 2.31 10.26 19.68
CA VAL A 21 1.81 11.65 19.62
C VAL A 21 0.91 11.96 20.81
N SER A 22 0.22 10.97 21.39
CA SER A 22 -0.73 11.12 22.50
C SER A 22 -1.59 12.40 22.35
N PRO A 23 -2.43 12.48 21.31
CA PRO A 23 -3.09 13.73 20.88
C PRO A 23 -4.08 14.32 21.90
N GLY A 24 -4.29 13.67 23.04
CA GLY A 24 -5.15 14.13 24.13
C GLY A 24 -4.61 15.37 24.84
N GLY A 25 -5.51 16.34 25.09
CA GLY A 25 -5.26 17.46 26.01
C GLY A 25 -4.94 18.81 25.38
N ASN A 26 -4.78 18.92 24.06
CA ASN A 26 -4.60 20.22 23.39
C ASN A 26 -5.20 20.23 21.97
N ALA A 27 -6.20 21.09 21.73
CA ALA A 27 -6.93 21.16 20.46
C ALA A 27 -6.04 21.46 19.24
N ILE A 28 -4.96 22.24 19.39
CA ILE A 28 -4.02 22.54 18.29
C ILE A 28 -3.23 21.27 17.93
N ARG A 29 -2.79 20.50 18.92
CA ARG A 29 -2.09 19.22 18.67
C ARG A 29 -3.01 18.23 17.97
N THR A 30 -4.27 18.14 18.38
CA THR A 30 -5.28 17.29 17.72
C THR A 30 -5.45 17.68 16.25
N LEU A 31 -5.61 18.97 15.93
CA LEU A 31 -5.76 19.44 14.55
C LEU A 31 -4.51 19.16 13.69
N ILE A 32 -3.31 19.33 14.25
CA ILE A 32 -2.06 19.02 13.55
C ILE A 32 -1.97 17.52 13.29
N TRP A 33 -2.30 16.70 14.29
CA TRP A 33 -2.32 15.24 14.19
C TRP A 33 -3.28 14.76 13.10
N GLU A 34 -4.55 15.17 13.16
CA GLU A 34 -5.58 14.77 12.18
C GLU A 34 -5.17 15.11 10.74
N LYS A 35 -4.56 16.28 10.53
CA LYS A 35 -4.07 16.69 9.21
C LYS A 35 -2.90 15.82 8.76
N ALA A 36 -1.95 15.54 9.64
CA ALA A 36 -0.78 14.73 9.33
C ALA A 36 -1.15 13.27 9.05
N SER A 37 -1.97 12.66 9.91
CA SER A 37 -2.44 11.27 9.79
C SER A 37 -3.24 11.07 8.51
N THR A 38 -4.22 11.95 8.23
CA THR A 38 -5.01 11.89 6.99
C THR A 38 -4.13 12.00 5.75
N SER A 39 -3.16 12.92 5.75
CA SER A 39 -2.25 13.08 4.61
C SER A 39 -1.38 11.85 4.40
N ALA A 40 -0.86 11.26 5.48
CA ALA A 40 0.04 10.10 5.43
C ALA A 40 -0.64 8.88 4.80
N VAL A 41 -1.90 8.60 5.17
CA VAL A 41 -2.61 7.39 4.68
C VAL A 41 -3.44 7.61 3.42
N SER A 42 -3.50 8.84 2.90
CA SER A 42 -4.33 9.20 1.75
C SER A 42 -3.97 8.48 0.44
N THR A 43 -2.71 8.07 0.29
CA THR A 43 -2.21 7.39 -0.91
C THR A 43 -1.24 6.30 -0.53
N TRP A 44 -1.13 5.28 -1.39
CA TRP A 44 -0.19 4.18 -1.16
C TRP A 44 1.28 4.65 -1.05
N SER A 45 1.68 5.64 -1.85
CA SER A 45 3.00 6.27 -1.72
C SER A 45 3.15 7.05 -0.40
N GLY A 46 2.09 7.73 0.04
CA GLY A 46 2.08 8.44 1.32
C GLY A 46 2.34 7.51 2.49
N ILE A 47 1.73 6.31 2.48
CA ILE A 47 1.95 5.29 3.51
C ILE A 47 3.42 4.85 3.55
N GLN A 48 4.01 4.54 2.38
CA GLN A 48 5.41 4.14 2.27
C GLN A 48 6.36 5.23 2.76
N ASP A 49 6.11 6.48 2.36
CA ASP A 49 6.89 7.63 2.76
C ASP A 49 6.79 7.88 4.27
N ALA A 50 5.60 7.71 4.86
CA ALA A 50 5.41 7.87 6.29
C ALA A 50 6.14 6.79 7.12
N TYR A 51 6.05 5.50 6.75
CA TYR A 51 6.85 4.45 7.39
C TYR A 51 8.35 4.78 7.37
N LYS A 52 8.83 5.22 6.21
CA LYS A 52 10.25 5.58 6.03
C LYS A 52 10.64 6.82 6.83
N ASN A 53 9.85 7.88 6.78
CA ASN A 53 10.25 9.19 7.30
C ASN A 53 9.94 9.35 8.79
N TRP A 54 8.92 8.67 9.31
CA TRP A 54 8.55 8.75 10.73
C TRP A 54 9.30 7.70 11.55
N TYR A 55 9.46 6.48 11.01
CA TYR A 55 9.98 5.33 11.78
C TYR A 55 11.27 4.70 11.23
N GLU A 56 11.73 5.16 10.06
CA GLU A 56 12.84 4.54 9.31
C GLU A 56 12.59 3.08 8.90
N ILE A 57 11.33 2.65 8.92
CA ILE A 57 10.88 1.31 8.52
C ILE A 57 10.81 1.24 6.99
N LYS A 58 11.50 0.25 6.41
CA LYS A 58 11.69 0.11 4.96
C LYS A 58 11.48 -1.35 4.51
N PRO A 59 10.24 -1.85 4.54
CA PRO A 59 9.95 -3.18 4.03
C PRO A 59 10.08 -3.21 2.49
N SER A 60 10.06 -4.41 1.93
CA SER A 60 10.12 -4.64 0.50
C SER A 60 8.79 -4.37 -0.19
N TRP A 61 8.50 -3.09 -0.45
CA TRP A 61 7.28 -2.66 -1.15
C TRP A 61 7.17 -3.15 -2.60
N THR A 62 8.29 -3.56 -3.20
CA THR A 62 8.45 -3.78 -4.65
C THR A 62 7.36 -4.68 -5.24
N ARG A 63 7.10 -5.84 -4.62
CA ARG A 63 6.15 -6.83 -5.17
C ARG A 63 4.72 -6.30 -5.18
N VAL A 64 4.30 -5.62 -4.11
CA VAL A 64 2.95 -5.02 -4.04
C VAL A 64 2.86 -3.79 -4.93
N ASN A 65 3.92 -2.98 -5.03
CA ASN A 65 3.98 -1.81 -5.93
C ASN A 65 3.73 -2.18 -7.40
N GLN A 66 4.24 -3.32 -7.86
CA GLN A 66 3.99 -3.82 -9.22
C GLN A 66 2.51 -4.16 -9.46
N LEU A 67 1.76 -4.50 -8.40
CA LEU A 67 0.36 -4.89 -8.47
C LEU A 67 -0.63 -3.72 -8.37
N ILE A 68 -0.17 -2.51 -8.03
CA ILE A 68 -1.04 -1.33 -7.81
C ILE A 68 -1.81 -0.95 -9.09
N GLU A 69 -1.17 -0.97 -10.25
CA GLU A 69 -1.86 -0.65 -11.51
C GLU A 69 -2.95 -1.67 -11.83
N VAL A 70 -2.70 -2.95 -11.54
CA VAL A 70 -3.67 -4.04 -11.72
C VAL A 70 -4.84 -3.86 -10.76
N ARG A 71 -4.57 -3.58 -9.48
CA ARG A 71 -5.60 -3.26 -8.47
C ARG A 71 -6.47 -2.10 -8.93
N ASN A 72 -5.86 -1.02 -9.43
CA ASN A 72 -6.59 0.17 -9.87
C ASN A 72 -7.46 -0.11 -11.11
N ALA A 73 -6.97 -0.90 -12.06
CA ALA A 73 -7.75 -1.34 -13.21
C ALA A 73 -8.97 -2.18 -12.78
N ILE A 74 -8.80 -3.10 -11.82
CA ILE A 74 -9.90 -3.91 -11.30
C ILE A 74 -10.90 -3.05 -10.52
N ALA A 75 -10.43 -2.26 -9.55
CA ALA A 75 -11.29 -1.50 -8.63
C ALA A 75 -12.01 -0.33 -9.30
N HIS A 76 -11.39 0.33 -10.28
CA HIS A 76 -11.93 1.56 -10.88
C HIS A 76 -12.23 1.44 -12.37
N GLY A 77 -11.66 0.44 -13.05
CA GLY A 77 -11.86 0.18 -14.47
C GLY A 77 -12.62 -1.12 -14.75
N LEU A 78 -13.14 -1.81 -13.73
CA LEU A 78 -13.86 -3.09 -13.86
C LEU A 78 -13.04 -4.17 -14.59
N GLY A 79 -11.73 -4.19 -14.35
CA GLY A 79 -10.78 -5.08 -15.00
C GLY A 79 -10.16 -4.50 -16.28
N GLN A 80 -10.55 -3.30 -16.69
CA GLN A 80 -9.96 -2.57 -17.81
C GLN A 80 -9.02 -1.46 -17.34
N LEU A 81 -8.07 -1.09 -18.18
CA LEU A 81 -7.24 0.09 -17.95
C LEU A 81 -8.14 1.34 -17.84
N THR A 82 -8.01 2.05 -16.74
CA THR A 82 -8.72 3.32 -16.52
C THR A 82 -8.31 4.36 -17.58
N ARG A 83 -9.10 5.44 -17.72
CA ARG A 83 -8.76 6.55 -18.64
C ARG A 83 -7.35 7.10 -18.39
N ILE A 84 -6.97 7.28 -17.12
CA ILE A 84 -5.65 7.79 -16.73
C ILE A 84 -4.55 6.80 -17.13
N GLN A 85 -4.77 5.52 -16.90
CA GLN A 85 -3.82 4.46 -17.26
C GLN A 85 -3.63 4.33 -18.77
N ARG A 86 -4.70 4.48 -19.57
CA ARG A 86 -4.63 4.50 -21.03
C ARG A 86 -3.84 5.69 -21.55
N ASN A 87 -3.98 6.87 -20.94
CA ASN A 87 -3.16 8.03 -21.30
C ASN A 87 -1.67 7.82 -21.01
N LYS A 88 -1.32 6.89 -20.11
CA LYS A 88 0.05 6.51 -19.75
C LYS A 88 0.38 5.07 -20.20
N ARG A 89 -0.24 4.60 -21.29
CA ARG A 89 -0.27 3.19 -21.69
C ARG A 89 1.08 2.49 -21.58
N ALA A 90 2.14 3.03 -22.19
CA ALA A 90 3.45 2.40 -22.20
C ALA A 90 3.97 2.11 -20.79
N SER A 91 3.93 3.11 -19.90
CA SER A 91 4.36 2.95 -18.50
C SER A 91 3.45 1.99 -17.73
N THR A 92 2.14 2.09 -17.91
CA THR A 92 1.17 1.18 -17.27
C THR A 92 1.41 -0.27 -17.68
N THR A 93 1.58 -0.53 -18.98
CA THR A 93 1.86 -1.88 -19.50
C THR A 93 3.17 -2.42 -18.97
N THR A 94 4.24 -1.62 -18.90
CA THR A 94 5.51 -2.06 -18.27
C THR A 94 5.30 -2.48 -16.81
N LYS A 95 4.56 -1.67 -16.02
CA LYS A 95 4.30 -2.00 -14.60
C LYS A 95 3.47 -3.27 -14.44
N ILE A 96 2.45 -3.45 -15.27
CA ILE A 96 1.61 -4.65 -15.25
C ILE A 96 2.42 -5.89 -15.67
N ALA A 97 3.27 -5.77 -16.69
CA ALA A 97 4.17 -6.85 -17.10
C ALA A 97 5.17 -7.24 -16.00
N LEU A 98 5.68 -6.27 -15.22
CA LEU A 98 6.55 -6.56 -14.06
C LEU A 98 5.84 -7.38 -12.97
N ALA A 99 4.50 -7.37 -12.93
CA ALA A 99 3.72 -8.24 -12.05
C ALA A 99 3.48 -9.64 -12.64
N ASN A 100 4.02 -9.95 -13.83
CA ASN A 100 3.72 -11.16 -14.61
C ASN A 100 2.23 -11.34 -14.88
N ILE A 101 1.53 -10.24 -15.16
CA ILE A 101 0.11 -10.23 -15.50
C ILE A 101 -0.03 -9.72 -16.93
N ASP A 102 -0.87 -10.39 -17.70
CA ASP A 102 -1.04 -10.07 -19.12
C ASP A 102 -2.19 -9.08 -19.36
N LEU A 103 -2.12 -8.43 -20.52
CA LEU A 103 -3.18 -7.56 -21.04
C LEU A 103 -3.71 -8.12 -22.36
N ASN A 104 -5.04 -8.22 -22.48
CA ASN A 104 -5.73 -8.41 -23.75
C ASN A 104 -6.40 -7.09 -24.16
N GLY A 105 -5.69 -6.31 -24.98
CA GLY A 105 -6.07 -4.93 -25.30
C GLY A 105 -5.96 -4.04 -24.07
N ASP A 106 -7.10 -3.62 -23.52
CA ASP A 106 -7.19 -2.86 -22.26
C ASP A 106 -7.59 -3.73 -21.07
N ASN A 107 -7.92 -5.01 -21.27
CA ASN A 107 -8.41 -5.89 -20.22
C ASN A 107 -7.24 -6.58 -19.52
N ILE A 108 -7.25 -6.58 -18.20
CA ILE A 108 -6.37 -7.41 -17.36
C ILE A 108 -6.80 -8.88 -17.54
N VAL A 109 -5.83 -9.73 -17.84
CA VAL A 109 -6.02 -11.19 -17.88
C VAL A 109 -5.39 -11.77 -16.62
N LEU A 110 -6.22 -12.41 -15.79
CA LEU A 110 -5.77 -13.08 -14.57
C LEU A 110 -5.89 -14.58 -14.71
N GLU A 111 -4.81 -15.27 -14.39
CA GLU A 111 -4.74 -16.71 -14.20
C GLU A 111 -4.66 -17.03 -12.70
N GLU A 112 -4.95 -18.28 -12.34
CA GLU A 112 -4.86 -18.75 -10.95
C GLU A 112 -3.45 -18.51 -10.36
N ALA A 113 -2.40 -18.71 -11.16
CA ALA A 113 -1.03 -18.43 -10.76
C ALA A 113 -0.82 -16.95 -10.37
N ASN A 114 -1.49 -16.01 -11.05
CA ASN A 114 -1.43 -14.59 -10.69
C ASN A 114 -2.07 -14.36 -9.31
N LEU A 115 -3.21 -14.99 -9.03
CA LEU A 115 -3.89 -14.86 -7.75
C LEU A 115 -3.03 -15.39 -6.59
N VAL A 116 -2.38 -16.53 -6.78
CA VAL A 116 -1.42 -17.10 -5.80
C VAL A 116 -0.24 -16.15 -5.58
N ASN A 117 0.33 -15.57 -6.64
CA ASN A 117 1.43 -14.62 -6.53
C ASN A 117 1.03 -13.34 -5.79
N VAL A 118 -0.15 -12.79 -6.09
CA VAL A 118 -0.71 -11.64 -5.37
C VAL A 118 -0.87 -11.96 -3.90
N ARG A 119 -1.45 -13.13 -3.57
CA ARG A 119 -1.62 -13.57 -2.19
C ARG A 119 -0.30 -13.63 -1.45
N ASN A 120 0.70 -14.29 -2.02
CA ASN A 120 2.01 -14.46 -1.41
C ASN A 120 2.74 -13.12 -1.21
N ALA A 121 2.63 -12.20 -2.18
CA ALA A 121 3.20 -10.86 -2.06
C ALA A 121 2.55 -10.06 -0.92
N CYS A 122 1.22 -10.11 -0.80
CA CYS A 122 0.47 -9.46 0.28
C CYS A 122 0.84 -10.02 1.66
N ILE A 123 0.88 -11.36 1.81
CA ILE A 123 1.24 -12.00 3.07
C ILE A 123 2.67 -11.63 3.47
N ALA A 124 3.62 -11.74 2.53
CA ALA A 124 5.01 -11.42 2.79
C ALA A 124 5.20 -9.97 3.28
N LEU A 125 4.52 -9.01 2.64
CA LEU A 125 4.61 -7.60 3.05
C LEU A 125 4.01 -7.35 4.43
N ILE A 126 2.85 -7.95 4.74
CA ILE A 126 2.20 -7.82 6.05
C ILE A 126 3.14 -8.36 7.13
N SER A 127 3.65 -9.59 6.96
CA SER A 127 4.58 -10.20 7.90
C SER A 127 5.86 -9.38 8.09
N GLU A 128 6.44 -8.86 7.00
CA GLU A 128 7.64 -8.02 7.07
C GLU A 128 7.38 -6.70 7.82
N ILE A 129 6.22 -6.06 7.61
CA ILE A 129 5.84 -4.86 8.36
C ILE A 129 5.69 -5.18 9.85
N ASP A 130 4.98 -6.26 10.19
CA ASP A 130 4.81 -6.66 11.59
C ASP A 130 6.16 -6.91 12.27
N GLU A 131 7.04 -7.68 11.63
CA GLU A 131 8.39 -7.96 12.14
C GLU A 131 9.21 -6.68 12.36
N LEU A 132 9.18 -5.75 11.39
CA LEU A 132 9.92 -4.49 11.49
C LEU A 132 9.33 -3.55 12.54
N VAL A 133 8.02 -3.50 12.69
CA VAL A 133 7.36 -2.69 13.71
C VAL A 133 7.65 -3.27 15.09
N GLN A 134 7.51 -4.58 15.29
CA GLN A 134 7.87 -5.26 16.54
C GLN A 134 9.33 -5.02 16.91
N ALA A 135 10.26 -5.11 15.94
CA ALA A 135 11.66 -4.82 16.17
C ALA A 135 11.92 -3.35 16.56
N LYS A 136 11.06 -2.42 16.11
CA LYS A 136 11.17 -0.98 16.40
C LYS A 136 10.58 -0.64 17.77
N THR A 137 9.43 -1.20 18.14
CA THR A 137 8.74 -0.87 19.40
C THR A 137 9.14 -1.75 20.58
N GLY A 138 9.68 -2.94 20.31
CA GLY A 138 9.97 -3.94 21.34
C GLY A 138 8.74 -4.72 21.82
N ASP A 139 7.58 -4.55 21.17
CA ASP A 139 6.38 -5.32 21.49
C ASP A 139 6.50 -6.75 20.97
N ILE A 140 6.53 -7.71 21.90
CA ILE A 140 6.36 -9.13 21.61
C ILE A 140 4.87 -9.41 21.74
N THR A 141 4.17 -9.54 20.61
CA THR A 141 2.75 -9.93 20.60
C THR A 141 2.59 -11.42 20.86
#